data_AF-A0A132MYF1-F1
#
_entry.id   AF-A0A132MYF1-F1
#
_cell.length_a   1.000
_cell.length_b   1.000
_cell.length_c   1.000
_cell.angle_alpha   90.00
_cell.angle_beta   90.00
_cell.angle_gamma   90.00
#
_symmetry.space_group_name_H-M   'P 1'
#
loop_
_entity.id
_entity.type
_entity.pdbx_description
1 polymer ?
#
loop_
_entity_poly.entity_id
_entity_poly.type
_entity_poly.pdbx_seq_one_letter_code
_entity_poly.pdbx_strand_id
1 'polypeptide(L)'
;MDGLRARLLSAALLLPLLAGCGGATARPSGATTSPAAAAHTHGHSHAMHDVPADQAPTVALEARPDPLGGWNLRIRTTRFRWAPERANTEFRPGEGHAHLMVDGKKYTRLYGEWFFLPASAVPAGTHVIEVMLNGNDHSAYAVNGQPVRATATVTSTPPASGHSPAH
;
A
#
# COMPACT_ATOMS: atom_id res chain seq x y z
N MET A 1 36.85 -39.45 -25.99
CA MET A 1 38.09 -40.14 -25.56
C MET A 1 39.21 -39.17 -25.85
N ASP A 2 40.15 -39.05 -24.91
CA ASP A 2 41.26 -38.07 -24.83
C ASP A 2 40.81 -36.66 -24.40
N GLY A 3 41.37 -36.00 -23.39
CA GLY A 3 42.46 -36.34 -22.49
C GLY A 3 42.53 -35.33 -21.33
N LEU A 4 42.74 -35.86 -20.13
CA LEU A 4 43.05 -35.20 -18.87
C LEU A 4 44.29 -34.29 -18.98
N ARG A 5 44.27 -33.04 -18.47
CA ARG A 5 45.37 -32.43 -17.68
C ARG A 5 44.88 -31.30 -16.76
N ALA A 6 45.03 -31.55 -15.46
CA ALA A 6 45.00 -30.55 -14.39
C ALA A 6 46.30 -29.73 -14.35
N ARG A 7 46.26 -28.49 -13.81
CA ARG A 7 47.11 -28.01 -12.69
C ARG A 7 46.99 -26.49 -12.44
N LEU A 8 46.52 -26.19 -11.23
CA LEU A 8 46.92 -25.15 -10.25
C LEU A 8 48.05 -24.17 -10.64
N LEU A 9 47.90 -22.88 -10.24
CA LEU A 9 48.73 -22.21 -9.20
C LEU A 9 48.43 -20.70 -9.13
N SER A 10 48.11 -20.23 -7.92
CA SER A 10 48.07 -18.82 -7.53
C SER A 10 49.49 -18.25 -7.37
N ALA A 11 49.70 -16.97 -7.71
CA ALA A 11 50.82 -16.16 -7.23
C ALA A 11 50.44 -14.66 -7.21
N ALA A 12 50.64 -14.03 -6.07
CA ALA A 12 50.48 -12.59 -5.82
C ALA A 12 51.79 -11.83 -6.11
N LEU A 13 51.72 -10.54 -6.48
CA LEU A 13 52.78 -9.56 -6.17
C LEU A 13 52.32 -8.09 -6.31
N LEU A 14 52.87 -7.23 -5.43
CA LEU A 14 52.53 -5.84 -5.12
C LEU A 14 53.20 -4.77 -6.02
N LEU A 15 52.50 -3.61 -6.14
CA LEU A 15 52.86 -2.16 -6.21
C LEU A 15 54.15 -1.66 -6.92
N PRO A 16 54.13 -0.48 -7.60
CA PRO A 16 54.21 0.82 -6.89
C PRO A 16 53.50 2.05 -7.53
N LEU A 17 53.36 3.10 -6.69
CA LEU A 17 52.96 4.48 -7.02
C LEU A 17 53.99 5.20 -7.91
N LEU A 18 53.51 6.03 -8.83
CA LEU A 18 54.26 7.15 -9.40
C LEU A 18 53.40 8.42 -9.37
N ALA A 19 53.95 9.47 -8.75
CA ALA A 19 53.45 10.83 -8.73
C ALA A 19 53.68 11.50 -10.09
N GLY A 20 52.71 12.30 -10.54
CA GLY A 20 52.82 13.16 -11.72
C GLY A 20 51.96 14.41 -11.54
N CYS A 21 52.62 15.56 -11.52
CA CYS A 21 52.06 16.89 -11.32
C CYS A 21 51.90 17.63 -12.67
N GLY A 22 50.87 18.49 -12.75
CA GLY A 22 50.85 19.66 -13.64
C GLY A 22 49.80 19.68 -14.75
N GLY A 23 49.04 20.78 -14.82
CA GLY A 23 48.35 21.21 -16.05
C GLY A 23 46.92 21.72 -15.83
N ALA A 24 46.76 23.03 -15.58
CA ALA A 24 45.48 23.71 -15.51
C ALA A 24 44.83 23.87 -16.90
N THR A 25 43.51 23.71 -17.02
CA THR A 25 42.67 24.47 -17.98
C THR A 25 41.19 24.46 -17.58
N ALA A 26 40.63 25.67 -17.55
CA ALA A 26 39.26 26.11 -17.85
C ALA A 26 38.03 25.28 -17.41
N ARG A 27 37.20 25.97 -16.60
CA ARG A 27 35.78 25.72 -16.32
C ARG A 27 34.93 25.73 -17.61
N PRO A 28 33.94 24.84 -17.71
CA PRO A 28 32.62 25.27 -18.15
C PRO A 28 31.61 25.05 -17.02
N SER A 29 30.87 26.11 -16.71
CA SER A 29 29.65 26.03 -15.91
C SER A 29 28.62 25.19 -16.66
N GLY A 30 28.59 23.89 -16.37
CA GLY A 30 27.48 23.02 -16.74
C GLY A 30 26.34 23.26 -15.76
N ALA A 31 25.38 24.08 -16.16
CA ALA A 31 24.07 24.11 -15.54
C ALA A 31 23.40 22.75 -15.78
N THR A 32 23.59 21.80 -14.87
CA THR A 32 22.67 20.69 -14.72
C THR A 32 21.40 21.27 -14.12
N THR A 33 20.48 21.64 -15.01
CA THR A 33 19.06 21.68 -14.68
C THR A 33 18.72 20.32 -14.09
N SER A 34 18.65 20.26 -12.76
CA SER A 34 17.96 19.18 -12.06
C SER A 34 16.64 18.97 -12.80
N PRO A 35 16.32 17.75 -13.27
CA PRO A 35 14.94 17.50 -13.63
C PRO A 35 14.16 17.82 -12.37
N ALA A 36 13.31 18.84 -12.48
CA ALA A 36 12.33 19.19 -11.48
C ALA A 36 11.77 17.88 -10.96
N ALA A 37 11.85 17.68 -9.64
CA ALA A 37 11.18 16.58 -8.98
C ALA A 37 9.77 16.54 -9.54
N ALA A 38 9.52 15.57 -10.43
CA ALA A 38 8.19 15.24 -10.84
C ALA A 38 7.52 14.90 -9.52
N ALA A 39 6.64 15.79 -9.07
CA ALA A 39 5.84 15.56 -7.89
C ALA A 39 5.11 14.25 -8.16
N HIS A 40 5.64 13.16 -7.59
CA HIS A 40 4.99 11.88 -7.62
C HIS A 40 3.71 12.09 -6.82
N THR A 41 2.61 12.32 -7.54
CA THR A 41 1.29 12.15 -6.96
C THR A 41 1.28 10.72 -6.46
N HIS A 42 1.28 10.50 -5.14
CA HIS A 42 1.17 9.18 -4.54
C HIS A 42 -0.24 8.63 -4.79
N GLY A 43 -0.59 8.38 -6.05
CA GLY A 43 -1.61 7.41 -6.39
C GLY A 43 -1.00 6.05 -6.12
N HIS A 44 -1.47 5.37 -5.07
CA HIS A 44 -1.08 4.00 -4.78
C HIS A 44 -1.58 3.11 -5.93
N SER A 45 -0.80 3.00 -7.01
CA SER A 45 -1.10 2.10 -8.13
C SER A 45 -0.88 0.68 -7.66
N HIS A 46 -1.92 0.08 -7.08
CA HIS A 46 -1.96 -1.35 -6.83
C HIS A 46 -2.04 -2.06 -8.18
N ALA A 47 -1.25 -3.12 -8.36
CA ALA A 47 -1.48 -4.05 -9.45
C ALA A 47 -2.96 -4.48 -9.42
N MET A 48 -3.60 -4.56 -10.58
CA MET A 48 -5.02 -4.92 -10.67
C MET A 48 -5.15 -6.28 -11.33
N HIS A 49 -6.10 -7.07 -10.84
CA HIS A 49 -6.56 -8.29 -11.47
C HIS A 49 -7.99 -8.07 -11.96
N ASP A 50 -8.12 -7.79 -13.26
CA ASP A 50 -9.42 -7.71 -13.91
C ASP A 50 -10.07 -9.08 -14.01
N VAL A 51 -11.32 -9.16 -13.56
CA VAL A 51 -12.15 -10.36 -13.60
C VAL A 51 -13.44 -10.11 -14.37
N PRO A 52 -14.02 -11.13 -15.03
CA PRO A 52 -15.33 -11.01 -15.67
C PRO A 52 -16.41 -10.54 -14.68
N ALA A 53 -17.27 -9.63 -15.10
CA ALA A 53 -18.27 -8.99 -14.23
C ALA A 53 -19.25 -9.99 -13.57
N ASP A 54 -19.56 -11.10 -14.25
CA ASP A 54 -20.43 -12.17 -13.76
C ASP A 54 -19.75 -13.09 -12.71
N GLN A 55 -18.42 -13.06 -12.66
CA GLN A 55 -17.59 -13.82 -11.73
C GLN A 55 -16.98 -12.93 -10.63
N ALA A 56 -17.07 -11.61 -10.78
CA ALA A 56 -16.46 -10.66 -9.86
C ALA A 56 -17.04 -10.76 -8.44
N PRO A 57 -16.18 -10.69 -7.40
CA PRO A 57 -16.68 -10.46 -6.06
C PRO A 57 -17.33 -9.08 -5.98
N THR A 58 -18.24 -8.92 -5.02
CA THR A 58 -18.79 -7.59 -4.68
C THR A 58 -18.50 -7.26 -3.23
N VAL A 59 -18.53 -5.97 -2.90
CA VAL A 59 -18.36 -5.48 -1.53
C VAL A 59 -19.35 -4.37 -1.24
N ALA A 60 -19.88 -4.36 -0.01
CA ALA A 60 -20.66 -3.28 0.56
C ALA A 60 -20.09 -2.95 1.95
N LEU A 61 -20.11 -1.67 2.30
CA LEU A 61 -19.59 -1.16 3.57
C LEU A 61 -20.68 -0.41 4.32
N GLU A 62 -20.89 -0.78 5.58
CA GLU A 62 -21.61 0.03 6.55
C GLU A 62 -20.64 0.50 7.63
N ALA A 63 -20.79 1.75 8.08
CA ALA A 63 -20.09 2.29 9.22
C ALA A 63 -21.12 2.78 10.26
N ARG A 64 -21.06 2.25 11.47
CA ARG A 64 -21.97 2.62 12.56
C ARG A 64 -21.17 3.18 13.74
N PRO A 65 -21.52 4.34 14.30
CA PRO A 65 -20.86 4.85 15.50
C PRO A 65 -20.90 3.82 16.62
N ASP A 66 -19.78 3.63 17.31
CA ASP A 66 -19.73 2.85 18.54
C ASP A 66 -20.02 3.77 19.75
N PRO A 67 -20.86 3.36 20.72
CA PRO A 67 -21.17 4.17 21.90
C PRO A 67 -19.96 4.59 22.73
N LEU A 68 -18.86 3.82 22.69
CA LEU A 68 -17.61 4.13 23.40
C LEU A 68 -16.60 4.90 22.53
N GLY A 69 -17.01 5.30 21.32
CA GLY A 69 -16.23 6.08 20.36
C GLY A 69 -15.69 5.22 19.21
N GLY A 70 -15.46 5.86 18.07
CA GLY A 70 -15.08 5.16 16.84
C GLY A 70 -16.29 4.62 16.08
N TRP A 71 -16.04 3.68 15.16
CA TRP A 71 -17.07 3.08 14.31
C TRP A 71 -16.89 1.58 14.18
N ASN A 72 -18.00 0.84 14.28
CA ASN A 72 -18.07 -0.55 13.84
C ASN A 72 -18.33 -0.56 12.33
N LEU A 73 -17.34 -1.03 11.59
CA LEU A 73 -17.42 -1.28 10.16
C LEU A 73 -17.94 -2.69 9.92
N ARG A 74 -18.94 -2.81 9.04
CA ARG A 74 -19.44 -4.09 8.54
C ARG A 74 -19.23 -4.19 7.04
N ILE A 75 -18.51 -5.21 6.61
CA ILE A 75 -18.11 -5.43 5.23
C ILE A 75 -18.79 -6.70 4.73
N ARG A 76 -19.79 -6.53 3.88
CA ARG A 76 -20.48 -7.65 3.27
C ARG A 76 -19.94 -7.88 1.89
N THR A 77 -19.62 -9.13 1.59
CA THR A 77 -19.11 -9.52 0.27
C THR A 77 -19.98 -10.60 -0.35
N THR A 78 -19.93 -10.71 -1.68
CA THR A 78 -20.45 -11.88 -2.40
C THR A 78 -19.37 -12.43 -3.31
N ARG A 79 -19.42 -13.74 -3.60
CA ARG A 79 -18.39 -14.46 -4.39
C ARG A 79 -16.96 -14.23 -3.90
N PHE A 80 -16.81 -14.00 -2.60
CA PHE A 80 -15.53 -13.71 -1.96
C PHE A 80 -15.43 -14.47 -0.65
N ARG A 81 -14.32 -15.19 -0.47
CA ARG A 81 -13.93 -15.83 0.78
C ARG A 81 -12.76 -15.08 1.39
N TRP A 82 -12.91 -14.65 2.64
CA TRP A 82 -11.79 -14.21 3.45
C TRP A 82 -10.78 -15.36 3.59
N ALA A 83 -9.53 -15.12 3.19
CA ALA A 83 -8.46 -16.12 3.20
C ALA A 83 -7.18 -15.58 3.87
N PRO A 84 -7.24 -15.16 5.16
CA PRO A 84 -6.06 -14.64 5.88
C PRO A 84 -4.88 -15.61 5.86
N GLU A 85 -5.15 -16.91 5.90
CA GLU A 85 -4.16 -17.99 5.85
C GLU A 85 -3.40 -18.06 4.52
N ARG A 86 -3.85 -17.35 3.48
CA ARG A 86 -3.23 -17.30 2.15
C ARG A 86 -2.71 -15.93 1.76
N ALA A 87 -2.72 -14.95 2.66
CA ALA A 87 -2.17 -13.63 2.38
C ALA A 87 -0.69 -13.71 1.99
N ASN A 88 -0.28 -12.92 0.99
CA ASN A 88 1.04 -12.93 0.35
C ASN A 88 1.38 -14.23 -0.44
N THR A 89 0.37 -14.93 -0.94
CA THR A 89 0.54 -16.03 -1.89
C THR A 89 0.01 -15.64 -3.27
N GLU A 90 0.04 -16.56 -4.25
CA GLU A 90 -0.51 -16.33 -5.60
C GLU A 90 -2.00 -15.95 -5.59
N PHE A 91 -2.42 -15.20 -6.61
CA PHE A 91 -3.83 -14.87 -6.81
C PHE A 91 -4.68 -16.13 -6.96
N ARG A 92 -5.82 -16.18 -6.25
CA ARG A 92 -6.85 -17.21 -6.39
C ARG A 92 -8.21 -16.54 -6.53
N PRO A 93 -8.96 -16.78 -7.63
CA PRO A 93 -10.25 -16.14 -7.85
C PRO A 93 -11.22 -16.32 -6.68
N GLY A 94 -11.86 -15.24 -6.26
CA GLY A 94 -12.84 -15.26 -5.17
C GLY A 94 -12.24 -15.40 -3.77
N GLU A 95 -10.93 -15.25 -3.60
CA GLU A 95 -10.26 -15.29 -2.30
C GLU A 95 -9.45 -14.02 -2.03
N GLY A 96 -9.28 -13.68 -0.75
CA GLY A 96 -8.26 -12.71 -0.35
C GLY A 96 -8.57 -11.97 0.94
N HIS A 97 -8.28 -10.68 0.92
CA HIS A 97 -8.47 -9.75 2.03
C HIS A 97 -8.93 -8.40 1.50
N ALA A 98 -9.25 -7.45 2.39
CA ALA A 98 -9.59 -6.09 1.99
C ALA A 98 -8.52 -5.13 2.48
N HIS A 99 -8.26 -4.06 1.75
CA HIS A 99 -7.56 -2.90 2.31
C HIS A 99 -8.62 -1.95 2.85
N LEU A 100 -8.32 -1.29 3.97
CA LEU A 100 -9.11 -0.20 4.54
C LEU A 100 -8.36 1.11 4.33
N MET A 101 -9.06 2.12 3.84
CA MET A 101 -8.56 3.46 3.62
C MET A 101 -9.42 4.48 4.38
N VAL A 102 -8.78 5.54 4.84
CA VAL A 102 -9.41 6.74 5.39
C VAL A 102 -8.93 7.91 4.53
N ASP A 103 -9.86 8.63 3.90
CA ASP A 103 -9.59 9.73 2.95
C ASP A 103 -8.59 9.36 1.86
N GLY A 104 -8.75 8.17 1.28
CA GLY A 104 -7.88 7.65 0.23
C GLY A 104 -6.49 7.20 0.69
N LYS A 105 -6.14 7.37 1.98
CA LYS A 105 -4.90 6.85 2.54
C LYS A 105 -5.12 5.48 3.15
N LYS A 106 -4.26 4.52 2.78
CA LYS A 106 -4.28 3.18 3.38
C LYS A 106 -4.08 3.24 4.89
N TYR A 107 -5.05 2.67 5.61
CA TYR A 107 -5.04 2.52 7.06
C TYR A 107 -4.55 1.14 7.47
N THR A 108 -5.18 0.06 6.99
CA THR A 108 -4.79 -1.32 7.33
C THR A 108 -5.29 -2.36 6.32
N ARG A 109 -5.01 -3.63 6.57
CA ARG A 109 -5.63 -4.80 5.93
C ARG A 109 -6.73 -5.36 6.83
N LEU A 110 -7.81 -5.84 6.24
CA LEU A 110 -8.93 -6.49 6.93
C LEU A 110 -9.05 -7.93 6.47
N TYR A 111 -9.25 -8.84 7.42
CA TYR A 111 -9.33 -10.28 7.18
C TYR A 111 -10.71 -10.87 7.54
N GLY A 112 -11.72 -10.02 7.69
CA GLY A 112 -13.05 -10.46 8.07
C GLY A 112 -14.10 -9.38 7.87
N GLU A 113 -15.34 -9.75 8.14
CA GLU A 113 -16.54 -8.92 7.94
C GLU A 113 -16.59 -7.71 8.88
N TRP A 114 -16.08 -7.82 10.10
CA TRP A 114 -16.20 -6.78 11.12
C TRP A 114 -14.86 -6.18 11.48
N PHE A 115 -14.83 -4.85 11.61
CA PHE A 115 -13.67 -4.11 12.08
C PHE A 115 -14.08 -2.91 12.91
N PHE A 116 -13.45 -2.74 14.07
CA PHE A 116 -13.59 -1.54 14.87
C PHE A 116 -12.57 -0.49 14.44
N LEU A 117 -13.03 0.62 13.89
CA LEU A 117 -12.21 1.77 13.52
C LEU A 117 -12.16 2.75 14.70
N PRO A 118 -11.01 2.91 15.38
CA PRO A 118 -10.91 3.80 16.53
C PRO A 118 -11.12 5.26 16.15
N ALA A 119 -11.67 6.06 17.07
CA ALA A 119 -11.86 7.50 16.88
C ALA A 119 -10.57 8.24 16.48
N SER A 120 -9.41 7.78 16.98
CA SER A 120 -8.10 8.36 16.64
C SER A 120 -7.72 8.21 15.16
N ALA A 121 -8.34 7.29 14.42
CA ALA A 121 -8.16 7.12 12.98
C ALA A 121 -8.97 8.13 12.15
N VAL A 122 -9.95 8.80 12.76
CA VAL A 122 -10.88 9.73 12.09
C VAL A 122 -10.91 11.03 12.91
N PRO A 123 -10.06 12.01 12.55
CA PRO A 123 -10.05 13.33 13.17
C PRO A 123 -11.43 14.00 13.15
N ALA A 124 -11.58 15.10 13.89
CA ALA A 124 -12.82 15.88 13.84
C ALA A 124 -13.12 16.36 12.42
N GLY A 125 -14.36 16.17 11.97
CA GLY A 125 -14.80 16.46 10.61
C GLY A 125 -15.49 15.28 9.93
N THR A 126 -15.75 15.42 8.64
CA THR A 126 -16.35 14.38 7.79
C THR A 126 -15.26 13.70 6.98
N HIS A 127 -15.26 12.37 7.01
CA HIS A 127 -14.23 11.53 6.41
C HIS A 127 -14.85 10.43 5.55
N VAL A 128 -14.13 10.03 4.51
CA VAL A 128 -14.52 8.91 3.64
C VAL A 128 -13.77 7.67 4.06
N ILE A 129 -14.50 6.65 4.46
CA ILE A 129 -13.99 5.31 4.71
C ILE A 129 -14.17 4.51 3.43
N GLU A 130 -13.12 3.86 2.96
CA GLU A 130 -13.16 3.00 1.77
C GLU A 130 -12.62 1.62 2.10
N VAL A 131 -13.29 0.59 1.60
CA VAL A 131 -12.77 -0.78 1.55
C VAL A 131 -12.63 -1.20 0.10
N MET A 132 -11.47 -1.77 -0.24
CA MET A 132 -11.18 -2.33 -1.55
C MET A 132 -10.86 -3.81 -1.40
N LEU A 133 -11.43 -4.66 -2.24
CA LEU A 133 -11.10 -6.09 -2.22
C LEU A 133 -9.78 -6.35 -2.93
N ASN A 134 -8.93 -7.16 -2.30
CA ASN A 134 -7.61 -7.52 -2.80
C ASN A 134 -7.43 -9.04 -2.83
N GLY A 135 -6.73 -9.54 -3.85
CA GLY A 135 -6.31 -10.93 -3.93
C GLY A 135 -5.29 -11.30 -2.86
N ASN A 136 -5.00 -12.60 -2.76
CA ASN A 136 -3.94 -13.14 -1.90
C ASN A 136 -2.56 -12.51 -2.19
N ASP A 137 -2.32 -12.11 -3.44
CA ASP A 137 -1.11 -11.46 -3.94
C ASP A 137 -1.11 -9.92 -3.76
N HIS A 138 -2.13 -9.38 -3.07
CA HIS A 138 -2.35 -7.96 -2.81
C HIS A 138 -2.79 -7.13 -4.02
N SER A 139 -2.95 -7.73 -5.20
CA SER A 139 -3.57 -7.06 -6.35
C SER A 139 -5.01 -6.64 -5.99
N ALA A 140 -5.47 -5.50 -6.51
CA ALA A 140 -6.87 -5.12 -6.38
C ALA A 140 -7.72 -5.97 -7.32
N TYR A 141 -8.85 -6.49 -6.84
CA TYR A 141 -9.88 -7.00 -7.74
C TYR A 141 -10.42 -5.84 -8.58
N ALA A 142 -10.57 -6.05 -9.89
CA ALA A 142 -11.11 -5.04 -10.79
C ALA A 142 -12.12 -5.64 -11.78
N VAL A 143 -13.03 -4.80 -12.27
CA VAL A 143 -13.94 -5.11 -13.37
C VAL A 143 -13.84 -3.97 -14.37
N ASN A 144 -13.44 -4.27 -15.61
CA ASN A 144 -13.21 -3.26 -16.66
C ASN A 144 -12.24 -2.15 -16.21
N GLY A 145 -11.16 -2.52 -15.51
CA GLY A 145 -10.16 -1.62 -14.96
C GLY A 145 -10.62 -0.79 -13.76
N GLN A 146 -11.82 -1.03 -13.23
CA GLN A 146 -12.33 -0.34 -12.05
C GLN A 146 -12.21 -1.23 -10.81
N PRO A 147 -11.56 -0.79 -9.73
CA PRO A 147 -11.45 -1.56 -8.51
C PRO A 147 -12.80 -1.91 -7.88
N VAL A 148 -12.92 -3.15 -7.38
CA VAL A 148 -14.04 -3.59 -6.55
C VAL A 148 -13.88 -2.99 -5.16
N ARG A 149 -14.66 -1.93 -4.89
CA ARG A 149 -14.58 -1.14 -3.65
C ARG A 149 -15.96 -0.65 -3.19
N ALA A 150 -16.05 -0.28 -1.91
CA ALA A 150 -17.21 0.39 -1.33
C ALA A 150 -16.77 1.48 -0.35
N THR A 151 -17.58 2.53 -0.26
CA THR A 151 -17.31 3.69 0.60
C THR A 151 -18.43 3.95 1.58
N ALA A 152 -18.11 4.51 2.74
CA ALA A 152 -19.04 5.06 3.70
C ALA A 152 -18.52 6.39 4.24
N THR A 153 -19.42 7.34 4.49
CA THR A 153 -19.07 8.63 5.10
C THR A 153 -19.30 8.55 6.60
N VAL A 154 -18.33 9.03 7.38
CA VAL A 154 -18.44 9.14 8.83
C VAL A 154 -18.15 10.58 9.26
N THR A 155 -18.77 11.01 10.35
CA THR A 155 -18.51 12.33 10.95
C THR A 155 -18.06 12.14 12.39
N SER A 156 -16.88 12.68 12.70
CA SER A 156 -16.31 12.72 14.04
C SER A 156 -16.49 14.12 14.61
N THR A 157 -16.98 14.23 15.84
CA THR A 157 -17.13 15.51 16.53
C THR A 157 -15.93 15.69 17.47
N PRO A 158 -15.36 16.90 17.60
CA PRO A 158 -14.39 17.17 18.66
C PRO A 158 -14.96 16.76 20.02
N PRO A 159 -14.13 16.25 20.95
CA PRO A 159 -14.58 16.11 22.33
C PRO A 159 -15.11 17.46 22.81
N ALA A 160 -16.30 17.46 23.43
CA ALA A 160 -16.88 18.67 23.97
C ALA A 160 -15.84 19.35 24.87
N SER A 161 -15.54 20.62 24.61
CA SER A 161 -14.61 21.40 25.42
C SER A 161 -15.15 21.40 26.84
N GLY A 162 -14.51 20.63 27.73
CA GLY A 162 -14.98 20.46 29.09
C GLY A 162 -15.04 21.81 29.79
N HIS A 163 -16.25 22.36 29.93
CA HIS A 163 -16.55 23.24 31.05
C HIS A 163 -16.58 22.34 32.27
N SER A 164 -15.49 22.34 33.05
CA SER A 164 -15.54 21.83 34.41
C SER A 164 -16.65 22.60 35.15
N PRO A 165 -17.65 21.92 35.74
CA PRO A 165 -18.50 22.57 36.72
C PRO A 165 -17.58 23.08 37.83
N ALA A 166 -17.61 24.38 38.09
CA ALA A 166 -17.02 24.91 39.32
C ALA A 166 -17.74 24.23 40.49
N HIS A 167 -16.99 23.46 41.28
CA HIS A 167 -17.39 22.98 42.59
C HIS A 167 -17.00 24.01 43.64
#